data_AF-A0A7K4EGF6-F1
#
_entry.id   AF-A0A7K4EGF6-F1
#
_cell.length_a   1.000
_cell.length_b   1.000
_cell.length_c   1.000
_cell.angle_alpha   90.00
_cell.angle_beta   90.00
_cell.angle_gamma   90.00
#
_symmetry.space_group_name_H-M   'P 1'
#
loop_
_entity.id
_entity.type
_entity.pdbx_description
1 polymer ?
#
loop_
_entity_poly.entity_id
_entity_poly.type
_entity_poly.pdbx_seq_one_letter_code
_entity_poly.pdbx_strand_id
1 'polypeptide(L)'
;MESLGILPNQEVFFRVSLDQPITDIEALANYLKRRIIVLFAGALAETLSARHDTQNRGVNHSKAFEIFHSPFLGAVQDNARVSEALIVLRNVQSRTPCSAQEVDLEITEIGNRMWTRAISLVEKFEDVIVGVADRLTQDLQVVDPVWSQTIGASLSEEDLAGIPILQMLPLLDP
;
A
#
# COMPACT_ATOMS: atom_id res chain seq x y z
N MET A 1 -11.17 -21.03 -44.00
CA MET A 1 -9.85 -20.52 -43.62
C MET A 1 -10.07 -19.40 -42.62
N GLU A 2 -9.88 -19.79 -41.37
CA GLU A 2 -9.76 -19.06 -40.09
C GLU A 2 -10.13 -17.57 -40.04
N SER A 3 -11.21 -17.30 -39.28
CA SER A 3 -11.44 -16.04 -38.60
C SER A 3 -10.40 -15.87 -37.49
N LEU A 4 -9.49 -14.90 -37.64
CA LEU A 4 -8.62 -14.45 -36.56
C LEU A 4 -9.48 -13.84 -35.45
N GLY A 5 -9.61 -14.57 -34.35
CA GLY A 5 -10.27 -14.13 -33.13
C GLY A 5 -9.51 -12.95 -32.54
N ILE A 6 -10.12 -11.78 -32.55
CA ILE A 6 -9.74 -10.67 -31.69
C ILE A 6 -10.16 -11.09 -30.28
N LEU A 7 -9.20 -11.46 -29.43
CA LEU A 7 -9.48 -11.59 -27.99
C LEU A 7 -9.71 -10.18 -27.44
N PRO A 8 -10.87 -9.90 -26.82
CA PRO A 8 -11.17 -8.59 -26.30
C PRO A 8 -10.29 -8.29 -25.08
N ASN A 9 -9.99 -6.99 -24.90
CA ASN A 9 -9.45 -6.37 -23.69
C ASN A 9 -9.54 -7.28 -22.46
N GLN A 10 -8.40 -7.82 -22.02
CA GLN A 10 -8.32 -8.36 -20.67
C GLN A 10 -8.52 -7.18 -19.72
N GLU A 11 -9.72 -7.03 -19.19
CA GLU A 11 -9.92 -6.26 -17.96
C GLU A 11 -8.95 -6.83 -16.94
N VAL A 12 -7.91 -6.06 -16.63
CA VAL A 12 -6.95 -6.42 -15.58
C VAL A 12 -7.71 -6.26 -14.27
N PHE A 13 -8.34 -7.35 -13.82
CA PHE A 13 -8.89 -7.41 -12.48
C PHE A 13 -7.73 -7.42 -11.50
N PHE A 14 -7.52 -6.30 -10.80
CA PHE A 14 -6.62 -6.23 -9.67
C PHE A 14 -7.16 -7.14 -8.56
N ARG A 15 -6.66 -8.39 -8.52
CA ARG A 15 -7.06 -9.39 -7.54
C ARG A 15 -6.04 -9.43 -6.41
N VAL A 16 -6.52 -9.23 -5.19
CA VAL A 16 -5.75 -9.61 -4.00
C VAL A 16 -5.93 -11.11 -3.79
N SER A 17 -4.82 -11.84 -3.70
CA SER A 17 -4.82 -13.26 -3.35
C SER A 17 -4.13 -13.47 -2.01
N LEU A 18 -4.54 -14.51 -1.30
CA LEU A 18 -3.89 -14.96 -0.08
C LEU A 18 -3.13 -16.24 -0.44
N ASP A 19 -1.80 -16.20 -0.32
CA ASP A 19 -0.96 -17.36 -0.63
C ASP A 19 -1.17 -18.53 0.34
N GLN A 20 -1.70 -18.23 1.53
CA GLN A 20 -2.02 -19.20 2.57
C GLN A 20 -3.41 -18.93 3.15
N PRO A 21 -4.16 -19.98 3.54
CA PRO A 21 -5.45 -19.80 4.20
C PRO A 21 -5.29 -19.12 5.56
N ILE A 22 -6.28 -18.32 5.93
CA ILE A 22 -6.37 -17.75 7.28
C ILE A 22 -6.90 -18.83 8.22
N THR A 23 -6.06 -19.26 9.15
CA THR A 23 -6.31 -20.45 10.00
C THR A 23 -7.17 -20.16 11.22
N ASP A 24 -7.17 -18.92 11.71
CA ASP A 24 -7.83 -18.53 12.94
C ASP A 24 -8.07 -17.00 13.00
N ILE A 25 -8.73 -16.57 14.07
CA ILE A 25 -9.12 -15.17 14.33
C ILE A 25 -7.88 -14.28 14.54
N GLU A 26 -6.81 -14.80 15.13
CA GLU A 26 -5.57 -14.04 15.35
C GLU A 26 -4.82 -13.81 14.04
N ALA A 27 -4.74 -14.84 13.19
CA ALA A 27 -4.22 -14.74 11.84
C ALA A 27 -5.02 -13.74 10.99
N LEU A 28 -6.36 -13.73 11.13
CA LEU A 28 -7.22 -12.73 10.48
C LEU A 28 -6.91 -11.31 10.97
N ALA A 29 -6.81 -11.11 12.28
CA ALA A 29 -6.49 -9.81 12.86
C ALA A 29 -5.12 -9.31 12.38
N ASN A 30 -4.11 -10.18 12.35
CA ASN A 30 -2.77 -9.84 11.89
C ASN A 30 -2.71 -9.54 10.40
N TYR A 31 -3.49 -10.26 9.57
CA TYR A 31 -3.67 -9.92 8.17
C TYR A 31 -4.27 -8.52 7.99
N LEU A 32 -5.35 -8.20 8.72
CA LEU A 32 -6.01 -6.89 8.63
C LEU A 32 -5.07 -5.75 9.05
N LYS A 33 -4.32 -5.92 10.15
CA LYS A 33 -3.30 -4.94 10.59
C LYS A 33 -2.26 -4.68 9.49
N ARG A 34 -1.67 -5.74 8.93
CA ARG A 34 -0.68 -5.63 7.84
C ARG A 34 -1.27 -4.90 6.63
N ARG A 35 -2.50 -5.25 6.24
CA ARG A 35 -3.19 -4.61 5.11
C ARG A 35 -3.42 -3.12 5.35
N ILE A 36 -3.87 -2.73 6.55
CA ILE A 36 -4.05 -1.32 6.90
C ILE A 36 -2.72 -0.56 6.83
N ILE A 37 -1.65 -1.14 7.39
CA ILE A 37 -0.31 -0.55 7.35
C ILE A 37 0.18 -0.34 5.92
N VAL A 38 0.02 -1.33 5.04
CA VAL A 38 0.42 -1.23 3.62
C VAL A 38 -0.36 -0.14 2.89
N LEU A 39 -1.67 -0.04 3.10
CA LEU A 39 -2.50 0.99 2.49
C LEU A 39 -2.09 2.41 2.93
N PHE A 40 -1.75 2.58 4.22
CA PHE A 40 -1.18 3.84 4.69
C PHE A 40 0.21 4.12 4.13
N ALA A 41 1.05 3.08 4.03
CA ALA A 41 2.43 3.21 3.56
C ALA A 41 2.51 3.76 2.13
N GLY A 42 1.53 3.47 1.26
CA GLY A 42 1.46 4.05 -0.09
C GLY A 42 1.43 5.58 -0.06
N ALA A 43 0.45 6.16 0.63
CA ALA A 43 0.31 7.62 0.75
C ALA A 43 1.48 8.28 1.49
N LEU A 44 2.06 7.58 2.50
CA LEU A 44 3.24 8.06 3.22
C LEU A 44 4.48 8.10 2.32
N ALA A 45 4.70 7.04 1.54
CA ALA A 45 5.86 6.91 0.63
C ALA A 45 5.84 7.96 -0.49
N GLU A 46 4.66 8.38 -0.96
CA GLU A 46 4.50 9.48 -1.94
C GLU A 46 5.03 10.84 -1.44
N THR A 47 5.27 10.97 -0.14
CA THR A 47 5.83 12.18 0.46
C THR A 47 7.34 12.18 0.58
N LEU A 48 7.98 11.03 0.39
CA LEU A 48 9.42 10.91 0.51
C LEU A 48 10.11 11.72 -0.58
N SER A 49 11.21 12.35 -0.19
CA SER A 49 12.05 13.11 -1.12
C SER A 49 12.91 12.18 -1.96
N ALA A 50 13.31 12.67 -3.13
CA ALA A 50 14.25 11.95 -3.98
C ALA A 50 15.59 11.70 -3.25
N ARG A 51 16.28 10.62 -3.63
CA ARG A 51 17.48 10.13 -2.92
C ARG A 51 18.56 11.19 -2.67
N HIS A 52 18.68 12.14 -3.59
CA HIS A 52 19.71 13.18 -3.56
C HIS A 52 19.34 14.40 -2.69
N ASP A 53 18.08 14.53 -2.25
CA ASP A 53 17.67 15.57 -1.32
C ASP A 53 17.88 15.09 0.12
N THR A 54 19.06 15.42 0.65
CA THR A 54 19.44 15.07 2.03
C THR A 54 18.85 16.03 3.08
N GLN A 55 18.22 17.13 2.66
CA GLN A 55 17.69 18.15 3.58
C GLN A 55 16.24 17.88 3.98
N ASN A 56 15.49 17.18 3.13
CA ASN A 56 14.06 16.90 3.33
C ASN A 56 13.78 15.39 3.47
N ARG A 57 14.55 14.71 4.32
CA ARG A 57 14.40 13.28 4.60
C ARG A 57 13.21 12.99 5.51
N GLY A 58 12.63 11.80 5.37
CA GLY A 58 11.50 11.33 6.17
C GLY A 58 10.15 11.72 5.60
N VAL A 59 9.08 11.30 6.29
CA VAL A 59 7.71 11.51 5.84
C VAL A 59 7.29 12.96 6.06
N ASN A 60 6.71 13.60 5.04
CA ASN A 60 6.00 14.86 5.23
C ASN A 60 4.58 14.58 5.73
N HIS A 61 4.37 14.62 7.05
CA HIS A 61 3.11 14.27 7.68
C HIS A 61 1.90 15.07 7.17
N SER A 62 2.05 16.38 6.98
CA SER A 62 0.96 17.23 6.51
C SER A 62 0.54 16.86 5.09
N LYS A 63 1.52 16.64 4.20
CA LYS A 63 1.27 16.20 2.83
C LYS A 63 0.67 14.79 2.78
N ALA A 64 1.15 13.87 3.63
CA ALA A 64 0.63 12.51 3.69
C ALA A 64 -0.84 12.49 4.14
N PHE A 65 -1.17 13.33 5.14
CA PHE A 65 -2.54 13.49 5.60
C PHE A 65 -3.45 14.03 4.48
N GLU A 66 -2.97 15.03 3.73
CA GLU A 66 -3.70 15.58 2.58
C GLU A 66 -3.92 14.54 1.49
N ILE A 67 -2.87 13.79 1.10
CA ILE A 67 -2.96 12.71 0.11
C ILE A 67 -4.01 11.69 0.53
N PHE A 68 -4.00 11.28 1.80
CA PHE A 68 -4.85 10.20 2.27
C PHE A 68 -6.33 10.59 2.46
N HIS A 69 -6.63 11.87 2.72
CA HIS A 69 -8.00 12.34 3.01
C HIS A 69 -8.62 13.18 1.90
N SER A 70 -7.84 13.63 0.92
CA SER A 70 -8.36 14.43 -0.18
C SER A 70 -9.11 13.55 -1.18
N PRO A 71 -10.38 13.87 -1.51
CA PRO A 71 -11.15 13.15 -2.53
C PRO A 71 -10.61 13.36 -3.95
N PHE A 72 -9.66 14.28 -4.13
CA PHE A 72 -9.09 14.65 -5.43
C PHE A 72 -7.69 14.07 -5.66
N LEU A 73 -7.14 13.33 -4.69
CA LEU A 73 -5.81 12.72 -4.76
C LEU A 73 -5.93 11.19 -4.87
N GLY A 74 -4.82 10.52 -5.26
CA GLY A 74 -4.83 9.11 -5.66
C GLY A 74 -5.26 8.10 -4.59
N ALA A 75 -5.29 8.47 -3.30
CA ALA A 75 -5.49 7.53 -2.20
C ALA A 75 -6.96 7.31 -1.79
N VAL A 76 -7.95 7.84 -2.52
CA VAL A 76 -9.39 7.66 -2.18
C VAL A 76 -9.78 6.19 -2.05
N GLN A 77 -9.30 5.34 -2.96
CA GLN A 77 -9.57 3.91 -2.90
C GLN A 77 -8.92 3.25 -1.67
N ASP A 78 -7.72 3.69 -1.30
CA ASP A 78 -7.01 3.15 -0.15
C ASP A 78 -7.65 3.60 1.17
N ASN A 79 -8.15 4.84 1.24
CA ASN A 79 -8.93 5.33 2.37
C ASN A 79 -10.20 4.48 2.62
N ALA A 80 -10.95 4.19 1.56
CA ALA A 80 -12.14 3.34 1.65
C ALA A 80 -11.78 1.92 2.14
N ARG A 81 -10.70 1.33 1.61
CA ARG A 81 -10.22 -0.01 2.01
C ARG A 81 -9.72 -0.04 3.46
N VAL A 82 -9.05 1.01 3.92
CA VAL A 82 -8.63 1.14 5.33
C VAL A 82 -9.85 1.23 6.22
N SER A 83 -10.84 2.04 5.87
CA SER A 83 -12.06 2.22 6.66
C SER A 83 -12.80 0.89 6.84
N GLU A 84 -12.96 0.12 5.77
CA GLU A 84 -13.54 -1.23 5.82
C GLU A 84 -12.70 -2.17 6.69
N ALA A 85 -11.38 -2.22 6.47
CA ALA A 85 -10.49 -3.10 7.23
C ALA A 85 -10.47 -2.78 8.74
N LEU A 86 -10.55 -1.50 9.12
CA LEU A 86 -10.60 -1.08 10.52
C LEU A 86 -11.89 -1.55 11.21
N ILE A 87 -13.03 -1.42 10.55
CA ILE A 87 -14.32 -1.90 11.07
C ILE A 87 -14.27 -3.41 11.30
N VAL A 88 -13.73 -4.16 10.34
CA VAL A 88 -13.61 -5.63 10.48
C VAL A 88 -12.63 -5.98 11.59
N LEU A 89 -11.45 -5.34 11.64
CA LEU A 89 -10.44 -5.59 12.67
C LEU A 89 -11.00 -5.32 14.07
N ARG A 90 -11.71 -4.21 14.25
CA ARG A 90 -12.40 -3.88 15.50
C ARG A 90 -13.34 -4.99 15.92
N ASN A 91 -14.19 -5.49 15.01
CA ASN A 91 -15.17 -6.53 15.35
C ASN A 91 -14.55 -7.92 15.57
N VAL A 92 -13.40 -8.19 14.96
CA VAL A 92 -12.62 -9.41 15.22
C VAL A 92 -12.02 -9.36 16.63
N GLN A 93 -11.61 -8.17 17.11
CA GLN A 93 -10.96 -7.97 18.42
C GLN A 93 -11.96 -7.73 19.57
N SER A 94 -13.02 -6.96 19.31
CA SER A 94 -14.02 -6.55 20.29
C SER A 94 -15.32 -7.31 20.08
N ARG A 95 -15.70 -8.11 21.09
CA ARG A 95 -16.93 -8.94 21.06
C ARG A 95 -18.09 -8.33 21.84
N THR A 96 -17.93 -7.13 22.39
CA THR A 96 -18.93 -6.51 23.27
C THR A 96 -19.83 -5.54 22.50
N PRO A 97 -21.13 -5.49 22.84
CA PRO A 97 -22.03 -4.44 22.38
C PRO A 97 -21.50 -3.06 22.81
N CYS A 98 -21.44 -2.13 21.86
CA CYS A 98 -20.97 -0.77 22.08
C CYS A 98 -21.92 0.21 21.38
N SER A 99 -22.01 1.43 21.91
CA SER A 99 -22.65 2.55 21.23
C SER A 99 -21.87 2.94 19.97
N ALA A 100 -22.52 3.68 19.05
CA ALA A 100 -21.85 4.18 17.85
C ALA A 100 -20.62 5.04 18.18
N GLN A 101 -20.69 5.88 19.22
CA GLN A 101 -19.56 6.71 19.66
C GLN A 101 -18.37 5.89 20.16
N GLU A 102 -18.62 4.82 20.91
CA GLU A 102 -17.55 3.93 21.36
C GLU A 102 -16.90 3.19 20.19
N VAL A 103 -17.69 2.78 19.20
CA VAL A 103 -17.18 2.17 17.95
C VAL A 103 -16.27 3.14 17.20
N ASP A 104 -16.68 4.40 17.05
CA ASP A 104 -15.89 5.42 16.34
C ASP A 104 -14.57 5.72 17.07
N LEU A 105 -14.59 5.77 18.41
CA LEU A 105 -13.39 5.96 19.22
C LEU A 105 -12.40 4.78 19.08
N GLU A 106 -12.90 3.54 19.14
CA GLU A 106 -12.07 2.34 18.97
C GLU A 106 -11.45 2.28 17.57
N ILE A 107 -12.23 2.55 16.53
CA ILE A 107 -11.75 2.59 15.13
C ILE A 107 -10.65 3.65 14.99
N THR A 108 -10.87 4.84 15.55
CA THR A 108 -9.90 5.94 15.54
C THR A 108 -8.61 5.54 16.25
N GLU A 109 -8.69 4.90 17.41
CA GLU A 109 -7.52 4.43 18.15
C GLU A 109 -6.73 3.37 17.36
N ILE A 110 -7.42 2.35 16.82
CA ILE A 110 -6.79 1.33 15.99
C ILE A 110 -6.12 1.97 14.78
N GLY A 111 -6.82 2.87 14.08
CA GLY A 111 -6.33 3.61 12.93
C GLY A 111 -5.07 4.40 13.24
N ASN A 112 -5.08 5.19 14.32
CA ASN A 112 -3.92 5.98 14.75
C ASN A 112 -2.70 5.10 15.04
N ARG A 113 -2.87 3.97 15.74
CA ARG A 113 -1.76 3.05 16.01
C ARG A 113 -1.17 2.48 14.72
N MET A 114 -2.01 2.08 13.78
CA MET A 114 -1.56 1.54 12.49
C MET A 114 -0.91 2.63 11.62
N TRP A 115 -1.40 3.87 11.66
CA TRP A 115 -0.80 5.01 10.98
C TRP A 115 0.60 5.32 11.52
N THR A 116 0.75 5.40 12.85
CA THR A 116 2.06 5.58 13.50
C THR A 116 3.02 4.44 13.16
N ARG A 117 2.52 3.21 13.13
CA ARG A 117 3.33 2.05 12.72
C ARG A 117 3.79 2.15 11.27
N ALA A 118 2.90 2.57 10.36
CA ALA A 118 3.22 2.76 8.95
C ALA A 118 4.28 3.86 8.76
N ILE A 119 4.16 5.01 9.44
CA ILE A 119 5.19 6.06 9.45
C ILE A 119 6.55 5.48 9.83
N SER A 120 6.61 4.79 10.99
CA SER A 120 7.85 4.23 11.51
C SER A 120 8.51 3.26 10.51
N LEU A 121 7.72 2.47 9.80
CA LEU A 121 8.24 1.54 8.79
C LEU A 121 8.72 2.28 7.53
N VAL A 122 7.94 3.24 7.03
CA VAL A 122 8.29 4.01 5.83
C VAL A 122 9.58 4.81 6.06
N GLU A 123 9.72 5.47 7.22
CA GLU A 123 10.94 6.20 7.57
C GLU A 123 12.13 5.26 7.77
N LYS A 124 11.92 4.13 8.46
CA LYS A 124 12.98 3.14 8.68
C LYS A 124 13.53 2.57 7.37
N PHE A 125 12.67 2.40 6.37
CA PHE A 125 13.03 1.80 5.08
C PHE A 125 13.08 2.82 3.93
N GLU A 126 13.17 4.12 4.25
CA GLU A 126 13.14 5.21 3.26
C GLU A 126 14.16 5.00 2.14
N ASP A 127 15.42 4.68 2.47
CA ASP A 127 16.47 4.46 1.48
C ASP A 127 16.16 3.30 0.52
N VAL A 128 15.51 2.25 1.04
CA VAL A 128 15.11 1.09 0.23
C VAL A 128 13.95 1.46 -0.68
N ILE A 129 12.93 2.13 -0.14
CA ILE A 129 11.74 2.57 -0.89
C ILE A 129 12.15 3.50 -2.03
N VAL A 130 12.91 4.55 -1.72
CA VAL A 130 13.37 5.52 -2.71
C VAL A 130 14.33 4.85 -3.72
N GLY A 131 15.22 3.96 -3.26
CA GLY A 131 16.12 3.23 -4.16
C GLY A 131 15.40 2.32 -5.16
N VAL A 132 14.33 1.64 -4.72
CA VAL A 132 13.49 0.83 -5.62
C VAL A 132 12.70 1.71 -6.58
N ALA A 133 12.17 2.84 -6.12
CA ALA A 133 11.49 3.80 -6.98
C ALA A 133 12.42 4.41 -8.03
N ASP A 134 13.65 4.78 -7.66
CA ASP A 134 14.68 5.26 -8.58
C ASP A 134 14.99 4.19 -9.66
N ARG A 135 15.14 2.92 -9.26
CA ARG A 135 15.37 1.83 -10.22
C ARG A 135 14.19 1.63 -11.16
N LEU A 136 12.96 1.64 -10.64
CA LEU A 136 11.74 1.50 -11.42
C LEU A 136 11.61 2.63 -12.44
N THR A 137 11.93 3.86 -12.05
CA THR A 137 11.78 5.04 -12.92
C THR A 137 12.79 5.10 -14.06
N GLN A 138 13.93 4.39 -13.96
CA GLN A 138 14.90 4.26 -15.06
C GLN A 138 14.35 3.50 -16.27
N ASP A 139 13.35 2.64 -16.07
CA ASP A 139 12.76 1.79 -17.11
C ASP A 139 11.39 2.32 -17.58
N LEU A 140 11.09 3.60 -17.32
CA LEU A 140 9.85 4.23 -17.78
C LEU A 140 9.79 4.25 -19.30
N GLN A 141 8.72 3.67 -19.82
CA GLN A 141 8.43 3.59 -21.25
C GLN A 141 6.96 3.88 -21.52
N VAL A 142 6.64 4.23 -22.77
CA VAL A 142 5.24 4.37 -23.21
C VAL A 142 4.64 2.97 -23.31
N VAL A 143 3.66 2.68 -22.46
CA VAL A 143 3.05 1.35 -22.33
C VAL A 143 1.86 1.17 -23.27
N ASP A 144 1.16 2.27 -23.61
CA ASP A 144 0.04 2.27 -24.55
C ASP A 144 0.31 3.23 -25.72
N PRO A 145 0.66 2.71 -26.92
CA PRO A 145 0.91 3.52 -28.10
C PRO A 145 -0.36 4.17 -28.67
N VAL A 146 -1.55 3.61 -28.40
CA VAL A 146 -2.83 4.08 -28.94
C VAL A 146 -3.28 5.34 -28.22
N TRP A 147 -3.01 5.42 -26.91
CA TRP A 147 -3.38 6.58 -26.08
C TRP A 147 -2.21 7.50 -25.72
N SER A 148 -1.00 7.24 -26.21
CA SER A 148 0.20 8.13 -26.25
C SER A 148 0.64 8.80 -24.92
N GLN A 149 -0.02 8.53 -23.80
CA GLN A 149 0.16 9.27 -22.54
C GLN A 149 0.38 8.35 -21.34
N THR A 150 0.22 7.03 -21.50
CA THR A 150 0.46 6.09 -20.42
C THR A 150 1.93 5.72 -20.39
N ILE A 151 2.66 6.32 -19.44
CA ILE A 151 4.03 5.97 -19.11
C ILE A 151 4.00 5.00 -17.95
N GLY A 152 4.77 3.93 -18.03
CA GLY A 152 4.86 2.93 -16.97
C GLY A 152 6.17 2.18 -17.01
N ALA A 153 6.47 1.52 -15.90
CA ALA A 153 7.60 0.64 -15.73
C ALA A 153 7.17 -0.53 -14.85
N SER A 154 7.90 -1.63 -14.92
CA SER A 154 7.69 -2.81 -14.07
C SER A 154 9.03 -3.43 -13.74
N LEU A 155 9.18 -3.91 -12.51
CA LEU A 155 10.28 -4.79 -12.12
C LEU A 155 9.75 -6.23 -12.09
N SER A 156 10.41 -7.14 -12.79
CA SER A 156 10.11 -8.56 -12.73
C SER A 156 10.55 -9.16 -11.39
N GLU A 157 10.11 -10.39 -11.11
CA GLU A 157 10.60 -11.13 -9.94
C GLU A 157 12.12 -11.32 -9.97
N GLU A 158 12.71 -11.53 -11.15
CA GLU A 158 14.16 -11.62 -11.32
C GLU A 158 14.85 -10.29 -11.01
N ASP A 159 14.28 -9.16 -11.46
CA ASP A 159 14.82 -7.83 -11.14
C ASP A 159 14.82 -7.58 -9.63
N LEU A 160 13.72 -7.93 -8.95
CA LEU A 160 13.58 -7.79 -7.49
C LEU A 160 14.53 -8.74 -6.73
N ALA A 161 14.68 -9.98 -7.20
CA ALA A 161 15.62 -10.95 -6.65
C ALA A 161 17.08 -10.47 -6.78
N GLY A 162 17.38 -9.73 -7.85
CA GLY A 162 18.68 -9.11 -8.09
C GLY A 162 19.04 -7.94 -7.17
N ILE A 163 18.10 -7.42 -6.36
CA ILE A 163 18.36 -6.31 -5.43
C ILE A 163 18.71 -6.88 -4.03
N PRO A 164 19.99 -6.86 -3.60
CA PRO A 164 20.42 -7.59 -2.41
C PRO A 164 19.75 -7.10 -1.11
N ILE A 165 19.50 -5.80 -1.00
CA ILE A 165 18.89 -5.23 0.21
C ILE A 165 17.45 -5.71 0.43
N LEU A 166 16.71 -6.04 -0.64
CA LEU A 166 15.36 -6.60 -0.53
C LEU A 166 15.38 -8.01 0.07
N GLN A 167 16.42 -8.79 -0.23
CA GLN A 167 16.62 -10.14 0.31
C GLN A 167 17.01 -10.13 1.80
N MET A 168 17.45 -8.99 2.31
CA MET A 168 17.86 -8.80 3.69
C MET A 168 16.75 -8.17 4.56
N LEU A 169 15.58 -7.87 3.97
CA LEU A 169 14.48 -7.29 4.73
C LEU A 169 13.98 -8.28 5.80
N PRO A 170 13.84 -7.84 7.06
CA PRO A 170 13.35 -8.69 8.11
C PRO A 170 11.86 -8.97 7.92
N LEU A 171 11.40 -10.12 8.40
CA LEU A 171 9.97 -10.32 8.61
C LEU A 171 9.48 -9.33 9.68
N LEU A 172 8.44 -8.57 9.34
CA LEU A 172 7.89 -7.55 10.21
C LEU A 172 6.64 -8.06 10.91
N ASP A 173 6.60 -7.87 12.22
CA ASP A 173 5.36 -8.00 12.97
C ASP A 173 4.38 -6.87 12.58
N PRO A 174 3.07 -7.20 12.48
CA PRO A 174 2.02 -6.21 12.23
C PRO A 174 2.06 -5.07 13.24
#